data_AF-A0A969IB81-F1
#
_entry.id   AF-A0A969IB81-F1
#
_cell.length_a   1.000
_cell.length_b   1.000
_cell.length_c   1.000
_cell.angle_alpha   90.00
_cell.angle_beta   90.00
_cell.angle_gamma   90.00
#
_symmetry.space_group_name_H-M   'P 1'
#
loop_
_entity.id
_entity.type
_entity.pdbx_description
1 polymer ?
#
loop_
_entity_poly.entity_id
_entity_poly.type
_entity_poly.pdbx_seq_one_letter_code
_entity_poly.pdbx_strand_id
1 'polypeptide(L)'
;MPHLDDAAINSLYFYLMREGRGHSISDSNNKVPDGPVVDSGGVEVPAFAPRKNVGYPDDYTGPKAIYIESNNWGEALSDALTPAWSWIVAYDLNKGTIKWKVPLGNVDSISSKKNTGSPNGSLRKGMVVTATGLVFATAADGRVYAYDADNGNILWKSDLGRTNPGGIPAMYEANGKQYLVVCSTGRLKDKTKKEEDVPRGYIVYALPEKKN
;
A
#
# COMPACT_ATOMS: atom_id res chain seq x y z
N MET A 1 26.04 -5.36 -18.65
CA MET A 1 25.23 -5.70 -17.45
C MET A 1 24.47 -6.98 -17.75
N PRO A 2 24.57 -8.04 -16.94
CA PRO A 2 23.80 -9.24 -17.18
C PRO A 2 22.33 -8.89 -16.95
N HIS A 3 21.55 -8.97 -18.02
CA HIS A 3 20.10 -8.86 -17.99
C HIS A 3 19.58 -10.15 -17.37
N LEU A 4 18.79 -10.03 -16.31
CA LEU A 4 18.07 -11.17 -15.75
C LEU A 4 17.06 -11.62 -16.81
N ASP A 5 17.09 -12.90 -17.16
CA ASP A 5 16.10 -13.47 -18.07
C ASP A 5 14.71 -13.56 -17.37
N ASP A 6 13.67 -13.77 -18.16
CA ASP A 6 12.29 -13.84 -17.65
C ASP A 6 12.13 -14.96 -16.60
N ALA A 7 12.95 -16.01 -16.67
CA ALA A 7 12.97 -17.08 -15.69
C ALA A 7 13.53 -16.61 -14.34
N ALA A 8 14.60 -15.81 -14.35
CA ALA A 8 15.20 -15.21 -13.17
C ALA A 8 14.31 -14.12 -12.56
N ILE A 9 13.63 -13.31 -13.38
CA ILE A 9 12.65 -12.33 -12.91
C ILE A 9 11.45 -13.03 -12.25
N ASN A 10 10.92 -14.10 -12.86
CA ASN A 10 9.85 -14.87 -12.27
C ASN A 10 10.29 -15.58 -10.99
N SER A 11 11.50 -16.13 -10.95
CA SER A 11 12.05 -16.77 -9.75
C SER A 11 12.23 -15.77 -8.61
N LEU A 12 12.72 -14.55 -8.91
CA LEU A 12 12.82 -13.47 -7.94
C LEU A 12 11.44 -12.99 -7.48
N TYR A 13 10.48 -12.90 -8.40
CA TYR A 13 9.10 -12.55 -8.09
C TYR A 13 8.45 -13.58 -7.17
N PHE A 14 8.59 -14.88 -7.45
CA PHE A 14 8.07 -15.95 -6.59
C PHE A 14 8.81 -16.02 -5.24
N TYR A 15 10.11 -15.77 -5.22
CA TYR A 15 10.90 -15.68 -3.98
C TYR A 15 10.41 -14.53 -3.09
N LEU A 16 10.19 -13.34 -3.65
CA LEU A 16 9.70 -12.17 -2.93
C LEU A 16 8.21 -12.29 -2.55
N MET A 17 7.42 -13.06 -3.31
CA MET A 17 6.02 -13.35 -3.01
C MET A 17 5.79 -14.49 -2.01
N ARG A 18 6.85 -15.14 -1.50
CA ARG A 18 6.74 -16.19 -0.47
C ARG A 18 6.11 -15.72 0.84
N GLU A 19 5.92 -14.41 1.02
CA GLU A 19 5.04 -13.86 2.04
C GLU A 19 3.82 -13.14 1.44
N GLY A 20 2.79 -13.91 1.10
CA GLY A 20 1.45 -13.33 1.02
C GLY A 20 0.56 -13.87 -0.08
N ARG A 21 0.07 -15.09 0.11
CA ARG A 21 -1.33 -15.51 -0.13
C ARG A 21 -1.41 -16.97 0.30
N GLY A 22 -2.25 -17.26 1.29
CA GLY A 22 -2.36 -18.57 1.94
C GLY A 22 -2.51 -19.76 0.99
N HIS A 23 -1.39 -20.33 0.59
CA HIS A 23 -1.28 -21.73 0.21
C HIS A 23 -0.36 -22.36 1.25
N SER A 24 -0.92 -23.19 2.12
CA SER A 24 -0.11 -24.06 2.96
C SER A 24 0.57 -25.07 2.05
N ILE A 25 1.84 -24.83 1.72
CA ILE A 25 2.71 -25.89 1.21
C ILE A 25 3.44 -26.44 2.44
N SER A 26 3.05 -27.63 2.85
CA SER A 26 3.61 -28.41 3.95
C SER A 26 4.90 -29.15 3.53
N ASP A 27 5.78 -28.53 2.75
CA ASP A 27 7.04 -29.19 2.37
C ASP A 27 8.17 -28.76 3.30
N SER A 28 8.46 -29.64 4.25
CA SER A 28 9.50 -29.55 5.28
C SER A 28 10.94 -29.69 4.76
N ASN A 29 11.20 -29.53 3.46
CA ASN A 29 12.49 -29.85 2.84
C ASN A 29 13.22 -28.64 2.24
N ASN A 30 12.91 -27.41 2.66
CA ASN A 30 13.63 -26.22 2.17
C ASN A 30 15.02 -26.10 2.79
N LYS A 31 16.07 -26.50 2.04
CA LYS A 31 17.43 -26.01 2.29
C LYS A 31 17.55 -24.56 1.84
N VAL A 32 18.03 -23.70 2.73
CA VAL A 32 18.36 -22.30 2.43
C VAL A 32 19.48 -22.27 1.37
N PRO A 33 19.40 -21.43 0.32
CA PRO A 33 20.49 -21.27 -0.64
C PRO A 33 21.75 -20.74 0.06
N ASP A 34 22.94 -21.20 -0.37
CA ASP A 34 24.20 -20.66 0.14
C ASP A 34 24.36 -19.17 -0.27
N GLY A 35 24.61 -18.28 0.69
CA GLY A 35 24.70 -16.83 0.50
C GLY A 35 24.80 -16.06 1.84
N PRO A 36 24.78 -14.71 1.85
CA PRO A 36 24.96 -13.90 3.07
C PRO A 36 23.77 -13.97 4.05
N VAL A 37 22.74 -14.76 3.75
CA VAL A 37 21.57 -14.98 4.59
C VAL A 37 21.94 -16.05 5.62
N VAL A 38 22.22 -15.63 6.85
CA VAL A 38 22.69 -16.51 7.94
C VAL A 38 21.57 -17.15 8.76
N ASP A 39 20.33 -16.67 8.60
CA ASP A 39 19.11 -17.24 9.19
C ASP A 39 17.87 -16.63 8.51
N SER A 40 16.83 -17.42 8.27
CA SER A 40 15.50 -16.93 7.89
C SER A 40 14.45 -17.86 8.47
N GLY A 41 13.79 -17.43 9.54
CA GLY A 41 12.75 -18.19 10.21
C GLY A 41 11.66 -17.28 10.76
N GLY A 42 10.42 -17.73 10.65
CA GLY A 42 9.30 -17.28 11.47
C GLY A 42 8.92 -18.40 12.44
N VAL A 43 8.19 -18.07 13.51
CA VAL A 43 7.56 -19.07 14.39
C VAL A 43 6.75 -20.05 13.53
N GLU A 44 6.87 -21.36 13.77
CA GLU A 44 5.95 -22.35 13.20
C GLU A 44 4.53 -21.98 13.65
N VAL A 45 3.77 -21.39 12.75
CA VAL A 45 2.36 -21.10 12.97
C VAL A 45 1.61 -22.36 12.59
N PRO A 46 0.80 -22.95 13.50
CA PRO A 46 -0.08 -24.05 13.14
C PRO A 46 -0.90 -23.64 11.91
N ALA A 47 -1.18 -24.60 11.01
CA ALA A 47 -2.05 -24.36 9.87
C ALA A 47 -3.35 -23.71 10.37
N PHE A 48 -3.60 -22.47 9.97
CA PHE A 48 -4.87 -21.81 10.28
C PHE A 48 -5.97 -22.67 9.66
N ALA A 49 -6.88 -23.18 10.50
CA ALA A 49 -8.13 -23.71 10.00
C ALA A 49 -8.75 -22.65 9.07
N PRO A 50 -9.30 -23.03 7.90
CA PRO A 50 -9.96 -22.07 7.04
C PRO A 50 -10.96 -21.28 7.89
N ARG A 51 -10.86 -19.95 7.86
CA ARG A 51 -11.83 -19.09 8.53
C ARG A 51 -13.21 -19.45 7.98
N LYS A 52 -13.96 -20.24 8.73
CA LYS A 52 -15.37 -20.47 8.45
C LYS A 52 -16.04 -19.11 8.65
N ASN A 53 -16.83 -18.64 7.69
CA ASN A 53 -17.75 -17.54 7.98
C ASN A 53 -18.66 -18.01 9.11
N VAL A 54 -18.39 -17.56 10.33
CA VAL A 54 -19.19 -17.88 11.50
C VAL A 54 -20.39 -16.96 11.41
N GLY A 55 -21.45 -17.44 10.76
CA GLY A 55 -22.76 -16.78 10.69
C GLY A 55 -23.19 -16.17 12.01
N TYR A 56 -24.23 -15.34 11.99
CA TYR A 56 -24.88 -14.98 13.25
C TYR A 56 -25.33 -16.26 14.00
N PRO A 57 -25.33 -16.25 15.34
CA PRO A 57 -25.95 -17.32 16.13
C PRO A 57 -27.35 -17.68 15.63
N ASP A 58 -27.73 -18.94 15.71
CA ASP A 58 -29.01 -19.46 15.16
C ASP A 58 -30.25 -18.75 15.75
N ASP A 59 -30.12 -18.16 16.94
CA ASP A 59 -31.15 -17.39 17.64
C ASP A 59 -31.18 -15.90 17.27
N TYR A 60 -30.29 -15.43 16.40
CA TYR A 60 -30.19 -14.04 15.98
C TYR A 60 -30.56 -13.85 14.51
N THR A 61 -31.71 -13.24 14.28
CA THR A 61 -32.15 -12.80 12.96
C THR A 61 -31.41 -11.51 12.58
N GLY A 62 -30.24 -11.65 11.94
CA GLY A 62 -29.43 -10.53 11.48
C GLY A 62 -30.19 -9.57 10.54
N PRO A 63 -29.67 -8.35 10.32
CA PRO A 63 -30.31 -7.36 9.45
C PRO A 63 -30.50 -7.90 8.02
N LYS A 64 -31.64 -7.57 7.39
CA LYS A 64 -32.00 -8.02 6.02
C LYS A 64 -30.97 -7.63 4.95
N ALA A 65 -30.12 -6.64 5.21
CA ALA A 65 -29.01 -6.25 4.36
C ALA A 65 -27.70 -6.53 5.10
N ILE A 66 -27.01 -7.60 4.67
CA ILE A 66 -25.65 -7.90 5.14
C ILE A 66 -24.71 -6.98 4.37
N TYR A 67 -24.27 -5.90 5.02
CA TYR A 67 -23.09 -5.18 4.57
C TYR A 67 -21.91 -5.82 5.30
N ILE A 68 -21.11 -6.64 4.59
CA ILE A 68 -19.69 -7.06 4.86
C ILE A 68 -19.47 -8.56 4.72
N GLU A 69 -18.68 -8.95 3.71
CA GLU A 69 -18.20 -10.33 3.49
C GLU A 69 -16.74 -10.57 3.96
N SER A 70 -16.24 -9.78 4.91
CA SER A 70 -14.86 -9.97 5.42
C SER A 70 -14.78 -9.91 6.93
N ASN A 71 -15.38 -10.88 7.62
CA ASN A 71 -15.30 -11.18 9.07
C ASN A 71 -16.59 -10.95 9.90
N ASN A 72 -17.77 -11.23 9.33
CA ASN A 72 -19.01 -11.61 10.03
C ASN A 72 -19.60 -10.76 11.19
N TRP A 73 -19.10 -9.54 11.46
CA TRP A 73 -19.66 -8.69 12.55
C TRP A 73 -19.70 -7.20 12.25
N GLY A 74 -19.68 -6.78 10.99
CA GLY A 74 -19.78 -5.35 10.66
C GLY A 74 -18.48 -4.54 10.90
N GLU A 75 -17.37 -5.19 11.29
CA GLU A 75 -16.10 -4.52 11.64
C GLU A 75 -15.35 -3.91 10.45
N ALA A 76 -15.76 -4.20 9.21
CA ALA A 76 -15.11 -3.65 8.01
C ALA A 76 -15.76 -2.35 7.49
N LEU A 77 -16.60 -1.69 8.28
CA LEU A 77 -17.22 -0.41 7.91
C LEU A 77 -16.29 0.77 8.22
N SER A 78 -15.05 0.76 7.72
CA SER A 78 -14.16 1.92 7.87
C SER A 78 -14.81 3.22 7.41
N ASP A 79 -15.77 3.13 6.48
CA ASP A 79 -16.41 4.23 5.77
C ASP A 79 -17.72 4.69 6.46
N ALA A 80 -18.20 3.98 7.49
CA ALA A 80 -19.42 4.36 8.23
C ALA A 80 -19.16 5.44 9.31
N LEU A 81 -17.90 5.72 9.61
CA LEU A 81 -17.50 6.80 10.51
C LEU A 81 -17.38 8.13 9.74
N THR A 82 -17.56 9.24 10.45
CA THR A 82 -17.30 10.56 9.86
C THR A 82 -15.79 10.70 9.57
N PRO A 83 -15.38 11.14 8.37
CA PRO A 83 -13.97 11.32 8.03
C PRO A 83 -13.27 12.36 8.94
N ALA A 84 -11.94 12.31 9.10
CA ALA A 84 -11.01 11.59 8.24
C ALA A 84 -10.68 10.15 8.66
N TRP A 85 -10.66 9.24 7.67
CA TRP A 85 -10.48 7.79 7.87
C TRP A 85 -9.01 7.36 7.96
N SER A 86 -8.09 8.19 7.50
CA SER A 86 -6.66 7.91 7.55
C SER A 86 -5.84 9.18 7.62
N TRP A 87 -4.66 9.04 8.23
CA TRP A 87 -3.81 10.15 8.64
C TRP A 87 -2.34 9.83 8.37
N ILE A 88 -1.55 10.86 8.09
CA ILE A 88 -0.11 10.86 8.34
C ILE A 88 0.11 11.71 9.60
N VAL A 89 0.98 11.21 10.48
CA VAL A 89 1.34 11.88 11.73
C VAL A 89 2.86 11.97 11.79
N ALA A 90 3.37 13.17 12.04
CA ALA A 90 4.77 13.37 12.40
C ALA A 90 4.88 13.62 13.91
N TYR A 91 5.80 12.92 14.55
CA TYR A 91 6.13 13.10 15.96
C TYR A 91 7.47 13.83 16.10
N ASP A 92 7.54 14.77 17.03
CA ASP A 92 8.80 15.31 17.54
C ASP A 92 9.31 14.36 18.62
N LEU A 93 10.35 13.60 18.31
CA LEU A 93 10.92 12.61 19.22
C LEU A 93 11.73 13.22 20.38
N ASN A 94 12.14 14.49 20.26
CA ASN A 94 12.83 15.18 21.36
C ASN A 94 11.83 15.61 22.44
N LYS A 95 10.60 15.95 22.04
CA LYS A 95 9.55 16.46 22.95
C LYS A 95 8.47 15.44 23.28
N GLY A 96 8.37 14.36 22.50
CA GLY A 96 7.28 13.38 22.62
C GLY A 96 5.92 13.95 22.17
N THR A 97 5.90 14.95 21.29
CA THR A 97 4.67 15.64 20.86
C THR A 97 4.34 15.36 19.40
N ILE A 98 3.08 15.50 19.00
CA ILE A 98 2.70 15.50 17.58
C ILE A 98 3.14 16.84 16.97
N LYS A 99 4.05 16.80 15.99
CA LYS A 99 4.49 17.98 15.23
C LYS A 99 3.38 18.45 14.29
N TRP A 100 2.78 17.51 13.57
CA TRP A 100 1.61 17.74 12.74
C TRP A 100 0.86 16.43 12.44
N LYS A 101 -0.41 16.55 12.06
CA LYS A 101 -1.30 15.44 11.70
C LYS A 101 -2.22 15.88 10.58
N VAL A 102 -2.17 15.19 9.43
CA VAL A 102 -2.95 15.54 8.23
C VAL A 102 -3.64 14.30 7.63
N PRO A 103 -4.82 14.44 7.00
CA PRO A 103 -5.47 13.32 6.32
C PRO A 103 -4.66 12.78 5.12
N LEU A 104 -4.70 11.46 4.91
CA LEU A 104 -4.01 10.78 3.81
C LEU A 104 -4.99 10.26 2.75
N GLY A 105 -4.90 10.78 1.53
CA GLY A 105 -5.83 10.41 0.46
C GLY A 105 -7.15 11.19 0.51
N ASN A 106 -8.00 10.96 -0.48
CA ASN A 106 -9.31 11.59 -0.57
C ASN A 106 -10.33 10.69 -1.28
N VAL A 107 -11.56 10.67 -0.77
CA VAL A 107 -12.70 10.05 -1.46
C VAL A 107 -13.39 11.09 -2.33
N ASP A 108 -13.18 11.01 -3.64
CA ASP A 108 -13.67 12.04 -4.59
C ASP A 108 -15.21 12.04 -4.74
N SER A 109 -15.88 10.91 -4.50
CA SER A 109 -17.34 10.81 -4.56
C SER A 109 -18.06 11.62 -3.47
N ILE A 110 -17.34 12.05 -2.43
CA ILE A 110 -17.86 12.89 -1.36
C ILE A 110 -17.36 14.32 -1.63
N SER A 111 -17.89 14.89 -2.71
CA SER A 111 -17.37 16.09 -3.38
C SER A 111 -17.40 17.37 -2.53
N SER A 112 -18.17 17.41 -1.44
CA SER A 112 -18.28 18.57 -0.54
C SER A 112 -17.21 18.64 0.54
N LYS A 113 -16.41 17.58 0.75
CA LYS A 113 -15.36 17.54 1.79
C LYS A 113 -13.99 17.30 1.18
N LYS A 114 -13.08 18.25 1.38
CA LYS A 114 -11.63 18.05 1.16
C LYS A 114 -11.04 17.36 2.39
N ASN A 115 -9.93 16.65 2.20
CA ASN A 115 -9.15 16.02 3.28
C ASN A 115 -9.94 14.95 4.06
N THR A 116 -10.71 14.14 3.34
CA THR A 116 -11.49 13.04 3.95
C THR A 116 -10.62 11.88 4.42
N GLY A 117 -9.35 11.84 4.00
CA GLY A 117 -8.57 10.61 4.06
C GLY A 117 -9.17 9.56 3.11
N SER A 118 -8.41 8.51 2.84
CA SER A 118 -8.93 7.35 2.13
C SER A 118 -9.25 6.26 3.16
N PRO A 119 -10.41 5.59 3.09
CA PRO A 119 -10.64 4.40 3.88
C PRO A 119 -9.58 3.34 3.58
N ASN A 120 -9.22 2.55 4.60
CA ASN A 120 -8.05 1.66 4.56
C ASN A 120 -6.68 2.37 4.37
N GLY A 121 -6.65 3.71 4.31
CA GLY A 121 -5.47 4.56 4.44
C GLY A 121 -4.18 4.08 3.75
N SER A 122 -3.08 4.13 4.50
CA SER A 122 -1.76 3.59 4.15
C SER A 122 -1.59 2.12 4.52
N LEU A 123 -2.65 1.38 4.87
CA LEU A 123 -2.50 -0.03 5.23
C LEU A 123 -1.80 -0.75 4.06
N ARG A 124 -0.56 -1.19 4.30
CA ARG A 124 0.38 -1.81 3.35
C ARG A 124 0.98 -0.91 2.25
N LYS A 125 1.00 0.41 2.44
CA LYS A 125 1.38 1.40 1.40
C LYS A 125 2.64 2.23 1.70
N GLY A 126 3.12 2.18 2.95
CA GLY A 126 4.35 2.81 3.41
C GLY A 126 4.56 4.27 3.01
N MET A 127 5.78 4.77 3.25
CA MET A 127 6.21 6.12 2.89
C MET A 127 7.74 6.18 2.82
N VAL A 128 8.23 7.16 2.07
CA VAL A 128 9.66 7.50 2.00
C VAL A 128 9.85 8.94 2.44
N VAL A 129 10.78 9.17 3.35
CA VAL A 129 11.21 10.50 3.78
C VAL A 129 12.57 10.78 3.15
N THR A 130 12.73 11.92 2.49
CA THR A 130 14.00 12.33 1.88
C THR A 130 14.74 13.32 2.76
N ALA A 131 16.07 13.39 2.60
CA ALA A 131 16.90 14.39 3.29
C ALA A 131 16.55 15.85 2.91
N THR A 132 15.85 16.05 1.78
CA THR A 132 15.39 17.36 1.32
C THR A 132 14.10 17.83 1.99
N GLY A 133 13.57 17.07 2.96
CA GLY A 133 12.34 17.43 3.68
C GLY A 133 11.07 17.09 2.91
N LEU A 134 11.11 16.13 1.97
CA LEU A 134 9.92 15.62 1.29
C LEU A 134 9.50 14.27 1.90
N VAL A 135 8.20 14.10 2.07
CA VAL A 135 7.59 12.83 2.48
C VAL A 135 6.71 12.35 1.33
N PHE A 136 7.11 11.25 0.68
CA PHE A 136 6.31 10.59 -0.33
C PHE A 136 5.47 9.48 0.29
N ALA A 137 4.17 9.49 0.04
CA ALA A 137 3.25 8.47 0.53
C ALA A 137 2.19 8.15 -0.53
N THR A 138 1.70 6.92 -0.53
CA THR A 138 0.55 6.54 -1.35
C THR A 138 -0.68 6.26 -0.50
N ALA A 139 -1.86 6.44 -1.07
CA ALA A 139 -3.14 6.22 -0.40
C ALA A 139 -4.06 5.29 -1.20
N ALA A 140 -5.06 4.70 -0.53
CA ALA A 140 -5.98 3.75 -1.16
C ALA A 140 -6.80 4.35 -2.32
N ASP A 141 -6.91 5.67 -2.38
CA ASP A 141 -7.55 6.41 -3.45
C ASP A 141 -6.78 6.41 -4.79
N GLY A 142 -5.65 5.71 -4.85
CA GLY A 142 -4.89 5.50 -6.08
C GLY A 142 -3.94 6.63 -6.42
N ARG A 143 -3.53 7.41 -5.42
CA ARG A 143 -2.63 8.54 -5.62
C ARG A 143 -1.33 8.37 -4.85
N VAL A 144 -0.29 8.99 -5.39
CA VAL A 144 0.94 9.34 -4.68
C VAL A 144 0.90 10.81 -4.31
N TYR A 145 1.41 11.13 -3.13
CA TYR A 145 1.48 12.48 -2.56
C TYR A 145 2.91 12.77 -2.17
N ALA A 146 3.34 14.02 -2.35
CA ALA A 146 4.51 14.59 -1.72
C ALA A 146 4.06 15.63 -0.68
N TYR A 147 4.49 15.43 0.56
CA TYR A 147 4.25 16.33 1.67
C TYR A 147 5.55 17.04 2.07
N ASP A 148 5.40 18.26 2.56
CA ASP A 148 6.45 18.96 3.31
C ASP A 148 6.61 18.29 4.69
N ALA A 149 7.83 17.88 5.03
CA ALA A 149 8.12 17.17 6.27
C ALA A 149 7.96 18.04 7.54
N ASP A 150 8.02 19.37 7.42
CA ASP A 150 7.95 20.28 8.55
C ASP A 150 6.53 20.64 8.95
N ASN A 151 5.62 20.72 7.99
CA ASN A 151 4.26 21.20 8.24
C ASN A 151 3.15 20.26 7.73
N GLY A 152 3.49 19.21 6.97
CA GLY A 152 2.53 18.26 6.43
C GLY A 152 1.69 18.81 5.27
N ASN A 153 2.07 19.93 4.67
CA ASN A 153 1.38 20.49 3.50
C ASN A 153 1.61 19.61 2.27
N ILE A 154 0.57 19.41 1.47
CA ILE A 154 0.70 18.73 0.18
C ILE A 154 1.38 19.69 -0.80
N LEU A 155 2.56 19.30 -1.27
CA LEU A 155 3.33 20.03 -2.28
C LEU A 155 3.01 19.53 -3.69
N TRP A 156 2.74 18.23 -3.82
CA TRP A 156 2.41 17.60 -5.11
C TRP A 156 1.58 16.33 -4.91
N LYS A 157 0.81 15.97 -5.94
CA LYS A 157 0.12 14.68 -6.02
C LYS A 157 -0.01 14.24 -7.47
N SER A 158 -0.07 12.93 -7.70
CA SER A 158 -0.34 12.33 -9.00
C SER A 158 -1.28 11.14 -8.88
N ASP A 159 -2.15 10.98 -9.87
CA ASP A 159 -3.05 9.84 -9.99
C ASP A 159 -2.35 8.70 -10.72
N LEU A 160 -2.38 7.50 -10.13
CA LEU A 160 -1.72 6.31 -10.65
C LEU A 160 -2.63 5.53 -11.62
N GLY A 161 -3.88 5.96 -11.81
CA GLY A 161 -4.90 5.31 -12.63
C GLY A 161 -5.53 4.06 -11.98
N ARG A 162 -4.95 3.57 -10.88
CA ARG A 162 -5.38 2.38 -10.16
C ARG A 162 -5.50 2.68 -8.67
N THR A 163 -6.53 2.11 -8.04
CA THR A 163 -6.76 2.17 -6.59
C THR A 163 -5.80 1.27 -5.85
N ASN A 164 -5.62 1.54 -4.55
CA ASN A 164 -4.87 0.69 -3.63
C ASN A 164 -3.47 0.27 -4.14
N PRO A 165 -2.57 1.26 -4.43
CA PRO A 165 -1.18 0.97 -4.76
C PRO A 165 -0.56 0.11 -3.66
N GLY A 166 0.18 -0.92 -4.06
CA GLY A 166 0.74 -1.92 -3.14
C GLY A 166 2.19 -1.64 -2.82
N GLY A 167 2.62 -1.93 -1.58
CA GLY A 167 4.02 -1.78 -1.18
C GLY A 167 4.42 -0.33 -0.90
N ILE A 168 5.69 -0.14 -0.56
CA ILE A 168 6.27 1.15 -0.18
C ILE A 168 6.84 1.82 -1.44
N PRO A 169 6.61 3.12 -1.70
CA PRO A 169 7.38 3.85 -2.71
C PRO A 169 8.88 3.68 -2.45
N ALA A 170 9.69 3.80 -3.50
CA ALA A 170 11.15 3.72 -3.35
C ALA A 170 11.83 4.87 -4.06
N MET A 171 12.89 5.38 -3.44
CA MET A 171 13.77 6.39 -4.02
C MET A 171 15.06 5.72 -4.50
N TYR A 172 15.45 6.00 -5.73
CA TYR A 172 16.70 5.51 -6.32
C TYR A 172 17.43 6.64 -7.03
N GLU A 173 18.74 6.52 -7.15
CA GLU A 173 19.55 7.35 -8.01
C GLU A 173 20.17 6.49 -9.11
N ALA A 174 20.10 6.96 -10.35
CA ALA A 174 20.78 6.36 -11.48
C ALA A 174 21.35 7.48 -12.35
N ASN A 175 22.63 7.37 -12.73
CA ASN A 175 23.33 8.35 -13.57
C ASN A 175 23.20 9.80 -13.04
N GLY A 176 23.28 9.99 -11.71
CA GLY A 176 23.16 11.31 -11.08
C GLY A 176 21.75 11.90 -11.07
N LYS A 177 20.72 11.13 -11.46
CA LYS A 177 19.32 11.54 -11.46
C LYS A 177 18.53 10.73 -10.44
N GLN A 178 17.72 11.42 -9.64
CA GLN A 178 16.84 10.79 -8.65
C GLN A 178 15.49 10.40 -9.26
N TYR A 179 15.00 9.25 -8.84
CA TYR A 179 13.77 8.64 -9.30
C TYR A 179 12.93 8.19 -8.11
N LEU A 180 11.64 8.51 -8.15
CA LEU A 180 10.62 7.94 -7.27
C LEU A 180 9.89 6.84 -8.03
N VAL A 181 9.94 5.62 -7.50
CA VAL A 181 9.27 4.44 -8.07
C VAL A 181 8.05 4.09 -7.23
N VAL A 182 6.90 3.97 -7.87
CA VAL A 182 5.61 3.73 -7.21
C VAL A 182 4.90 2.55 -7.88
N CYS A 183 4.46 1.58 -7.10
CA CYS A 183 3.72 0.43 -7.61
C CYS A 183 2.24 0.79 -7.88
N SER A 184 1.79 0.60 -9.12
CA SER A 184 0.41 0.77 -9.59
C SER A 184 -0.13 -0.56 -10.12
N THR A 185 -0.47 -1.47 -9.21
CA THR A 185 -0.92 -2.84 -9.55
C THR A 185 -2.32 -3.18 -9.07
N GLY A 186 -2.98 -2.26 -8.35
CA GLY A 186 -4.33 -2.49 -7.85
C GLY A 186 -5.41 -2.42 -8.94
N ARG A 187 -6.67 -2.30 -8.51
CA ARG A 187 -7.82 -2.29 -9.43
C ARG A 187 -7.90 -0.98 -10.19
N LEU A 188 -8.40 -1.01 -11.43
CA LEU A 188 -8.70 0.22 -12.17
C LEU A 188 -9.55 1.16 -11.33
N LYS A 189 -9.11 2.42 -11.26
CA LYS A 189 -9.84 3.48 -10.57
C LYS A 189 -11.08 3.89 -11.35
N ASP A 190 -10.92 4.06 -12.65
CA ASP A 190 -12.01 4.24 -13.60
C ASP A 190 -12.40 2.88 -14.18
N LYS A 191 -13.58 2.37 -13.77
CA LYS A 191 -14.10 1.06 -14.20
C LYS A 191 -14.53 1.03 -15.67
N THR A 192 -14.61 2.17 -16.34
CA THR A 192 -14.95 2.25 -17.78
C THR A 192 -13.74 1.99 -18.67
N LYS A 193 -12.52 2.16 -18.14
CA LYS A 193 -11.27 1.87 -18.85
C LYS A 193 -11.01 0.37 -18.92
N LYS A 194 -10.20 -0.06 -19.90
CA LYS A 194 -9.73 -1.44 -19.98
C LYS A 194 -8.39 -1.60 -19.26
N GLU A 195 -8.05 -2.84 -18.90
CA GLU A 195 -6.79 -3.14 -18.20
C GLU A 195 -5.57 -2.78 -19.06
N GLU A 196 -5.70 -2.85 -20.40
CA GLU A 196 -4.64 -2.51 -21.36
C GLU A 196 -4.35 -1.00 -21.42
N ASP A 197 -5.36 -0.15 -21.18
CA ASP A 197 -5.23 1.31 -21.26
C ASP A 197 -4.48 1.89 -20.05
N VAL A 198 -4.45 1.15 -18.94
CA VAL A 198 -3.77 1.53 -17.70
C VAL A 198 -3.01 0.32 -17.18
N PRO A 199 -1.92 -0.15 -17.81
CA PRO A 199 -1.25 -1.39 -17.42
C PRO A 199 -0.85 -1.44 -15.94
N ARG A 200 -0.85 -2.65 -15.35
CA ARG A 200 -0.29 -2.85 -14.01
C ARG A 200 1.23 -2.76 -14.09
N GLY A 201 1.84 -2.05 -13.16
CA GLY A 201 3.30 -1.96 -13.13
C GLY A 201 3.83 -0.90 -12.18
N TYR A 202 5.08 -0.53 -12.35
CA TYR A 202 5.70 0.58 -11.64
C TYR A 202 5.60 1.86 -12.46
N ILE A 203 5.22 2.96 -11.83
CA ILE A 203 5.29 4.31 -12.37
C ILE A 203 6.50 4.99 -11.76
N VAL A 204 7.34 5.59 -12.62
CA VAL A 204 8.58 6.23 -12.21
C VAL A 204 8.50 7.72 -12.48
N TYR A 205 8.74 8.53 -11.44
CA TYR A 205 8.78 9.98 -11.52
C TYR A 205 10.22 10.47 -11.37
N ALA A 206 10.57 11.52 -12.11
CA ALA A 206 11.80 12.27 -11.93
C ALA A 206 11.56 13.72 -12.34
N LEU A 207 12.41 14.62 -11.84
CA LEU A 207 12.40 15.99 -12.33
C LEU A 207 12.85 16.03 -13.81
N PRO A 208 12.30 16.98 -14.60
CA PRO A 208 12.80 17.22 -15.95
C PRO A 208 14.28 17.59 -15.90
N GLU A 209 15.00 17.32 -16.98
CA GLU A 209 16.36 17.86 -17.11
C GLU A 209 16.28 19.38 -17.14
N LYS A 210 17.21 20.05 -16.44
CA LYS A 210 17.35 21.50 -16.56
C LYS A 210 17.64 21.80 -18.03
N LYS A 211 16.73 22.50 -18.70
CA LYS A 211 17.08 23.15 -19.96
C LYS A 211 18.12 24.22 -19.63
N ASN A 212 19.33 24.02 -20.12
CA ASN A 212 20.38 25.03 -20.10
C ASN A 212 19.96 26.24 -20.95
#